data_AF-A0A1C3HLA2-F1
#
_entry.id   AF-A0A1C3HLA2-F1
#
_cell.length_a   1.000
_cell.length_b   1.000
_cell.length_c   1.000
_cell.angle_alpha   90.00
_cell.angle_beta   90.00
_cell.angle_gamma   90.00
#
_symmetry.space_group_name_H-M   'P 1'
#
loop_
_entity.id
_entity.type
_entity.pdbx_description
1 polymer ?
#
loop_
_entity_poly.entity_id
_entity_poly.type
_entity_poly.pdbx_seq_one_letter_code
_entity_poly.pdbx_strand_id
1 'polypeptide(L)'
;MMRCPLCTHASYTRTSRYITERTKEAYYQCQSLTCSCTFKTVESVDKILCQPIQAQPVDENALPPPEKRTLNRYRRYNSILPCTNHTPPRRSRQHRGAFPLPPRPKQPFPWLASLKLRVHA
;
A
#
# COMPACT_ATOMS: atom_id res chain seq x y z
N MET A 1 -5.58 -9.47 -4.11
CA MET A 1 -5.55 -10.90 -4.45
C MET A 1 -6.72 -11.61 -3.79
N MET A 2 -7.30 -12.58 -4.51
CA MET A 2 -8.35 -13.46 -4.00
C MET A 2 -7.83 -14.34 -2.84
N ARG A 3 -8.71 -14.78 -1.93
CA ARG A 3 -8.35 -15.75 -0.88
C ARG A 3 -8.41 -17.18 -1.44
N CYS A 4 -7.60 -18.11 -0.92
CA CYS A 4 -7.72 -19.52 -1.34
C CYS A 4 -9.11 -20.05 -0.94
N PRO A 5 -9.84 -20.71 -1.85
CA PRO A 5 -11.19 -21.22 -1.56
C PRO A 5 -11.21 -22.34 -0.52
N LEU A 6 -10.09 -23.04 -0.34
CA LEU A 6 -10.00 -24.18 0.59
C LEU A 6 -9.73 -23.75 2.03
N CYS A 7 -8.73 -22.89 2.24
CA CYS A 7 -8.25 -22.54 3.57
C CYS A 7 -8.43 -21.05 3.93
N THR A 8 -9.00 -20.25 3.03
CA THR A 8 -9.25 -18.80 3.18
C THR A 8 -8.01 -17.93 3.45
N HIS A 9 -6.81 -18.51 3.38
CA HIS A 9 -5.57 -17.76 3.49
C HIS A 9 -5.33 -16.88 2.26
N ALA A 10 -4.45 -15.89 2.43
CA ALA A 10 -3.99 -15.06 1.33
C ALA A 10 -3.35 -15.91 0.23
N SER A 11 -3.63 -15.54 -1.02
CA SER A 11 -3.00 -16.13 -2.19
C SER A 11 -2.25 -15.06 -2.97
N TYR A 12 -1.20 -15.45 -3.71
CA TYR A 12 -0.39 -14.60 -4.55
C TYR A 12 -0.66 -14.90 -6.03
N THR A 13 -0.79 -13.86 -6.86
CA THR A 13 -0.98 -14.01 -8.32
C THR A 13 0.34 -14.36 -8.98
N ARG A 14 0.43 -15.55 -9.59
CA ARG A 14 1.62 -16.01 -10.30
C ARG A 14 1.70 -15.45 -11.71
N THR A 15 0.61 -15.55 -12.46
CA THR A 15 0.50 -15.06 -13.82
C THR A 15 -0.91 -14.55 -14.06
N SER A 16 -1.04 -13.65 -15.03
CA SER A 16 -2.36 -13.23 -15.50
C SER A 16 -2.34 -13.00 -17.00
N ARG A 17 -3.44 -13.36 -17.66
CA ARG A 17 -3.63 -13.25 -19.10
C ARG A 17 -5.00 -12.66 -19.38
N TYR A 18 -5.09 -11.70 -20.30
CA TYR A 18 -6.39 -11.28 -20.82
C TYR A 18 -6.89 -12.31 -21.83
N ILE A 19 -8.10 -12.83 -21.61
CA ILE A 19 -8.79 -13.68 -22.57
C ILE A 19 -9.53 -12.79 -23.58
N THR A 20 -10.14 -11.72 -23.07
CA THR A 20 -10.82 -10.68 -23.85
C THR A 20 -10.45 -9.31 -23.28
N GLU A 21 -10.85 -8.23 -23.95
CA GLU A 21 -10.58 -6.85 -23.50
C GLU A 21 -11.11 -6.55 -22.09
N ARG A 22 -12.21 -7.21 -21.70
CA ARG A 22 -12.88 -6.98 -20.41
C ARG A 22 -12.72 -8.14 -19.42
N THR A 23 -12.09 -9.23 -19.82
CA THR A 23 -11.99 -10.45 -19.00
C THR A 23 -10.55 -10.90 -18.85
N LYS A 24 -10.12 -10.98 -17.59
CA LYS A 24 -8.77 -11.35 -17.19
C LYS A 24 -8.79 -12.69 -16.46
N GLU A 25 -7.95 -13.58 -16.92
CA GLU A 25 -7.62 -14.82 -16.23
C GLU A 25 -6.40 -14.60 -15.33
N ALA A 26 -6.46 -15.08 -14.09
CA ALA A 26 -5.36 -14.99 -13.15
C ALA A 26 -5.14 -16.34 -12.43
N TYR A 27 -3.87 -16.74 -12.34
CA TYR A 27 -3.44 -17.93 -11.60
C TYR A 27 -2.94 -17.51 -10.23
N TYR A 28 -3.45 -18.15 -9.19
CA TYR A 28 -3.17 -17.86 -7.80
C TYR A 28 -2.53 -19.07 -7.12
N GLN A 29 -1.54 -18.81 -6.26
CA GLN A 29 -0.96 -19.80 -5.36
C GLN A 29 -1.18 -19.38 -3.91
N CYS A 30 -1.66 -20.30 -3.06
CA CYS A 30 -1.79 -20.04 -1.63
C CYS A 30 -0.43 -19.77 -0.98
N GLN A 31 -0.39 -18.82 -0.04
CA GLN A 31 0.81 -18.54 0.74
C GLN A 31 1.05 -19.56 1.85
N SER A 32 0.01 -20.25 2.33
CA SER A 32 0.18 -21.29 3.34
C SER A 32 0.82 -22.52 2.73
N LEU A 33 2.01 -22.91 3.22
CA LEU A 33 2.69 -24.13 2.77
C LEU A 33 1.84 -25.39 3.01
N THR A 34 1.00 -25.39 4.05
CA THR A 34 0.11 -26.52 4.34
C THR A 34 -0.96 -26.74 3.27
N CYS A 35 -1.41 -25.65 2.64
CA CYS A 35 -2.44 -25.72 1.62
C CYS A 35 -1.81 -25.83 0.22
N SER A 36 -0.86 -24.95 -0.08
CA SER A 36 -0.17 -24.85 -1.37
C SER A 36 -1.09 -24.91 -2.60
N CYS A 37 -2.39 -24.62 -2.42
CA CYS A 37 -3.40 -24.70 -3.46
C CYS A 37 -3.01 -23.78 -4.61
N THR A 38 -3.11 -24.27 -5.85
CA THR A 38 -3.00 -23.44 -7.04
C THR A 38 -4.34 -23.45 -7.74
N PHE A 39 -4.90 -22.27 -7.99
CA PHE A 39 -6.23 -22.14 -8.58
C PHE A 39 -6.26 -21.00 -9.60
N LYS A 40 -7.19 -21.09 -10.53
CA LYS A 40 -7.41 -20.11 -11.60
C LYS A 40 -8.72 -19.38 -11.33
N THR A 41 -8.72 -18.06 -11.51
CA THR A 41 -9.94 -17.26 -11.55
C THR A 41 -10.08 -16.54 -12.88
N VAL A 42 -11.31 -16.19 -13.20
CA VAL A 42 -11.66 -15.36 -14.34
C VAL A 42 -12.38 -14.13 -13.78
N GLU A 43 -11.78 -12.96 -13.92
CA GLU A 43 -12.25 -11.68 -13.43
C GLU A 43 -12.72 -10.83 -14.63
N SER A 44 -14.00 -10.46 -14.66
CA SER A 44 -14.60 -9.63 -15.70
C SER A 44 -14.94 -8.23 -15.19
N VAL A 45 -14.83 -7.22 -16.05
CA VAL A 45 -15.30 -5.86 -15.78
C VAL A 45 -16.81 -5.80 -16.02
N ASP A 46 -17.59 -5.69 -14.94
CA ASP A 46 -19.05 -5.62 -15.05
C ASP A 46 -19.53 -4.24 -15.53
N LYS A 47 -19.10 -3.17 -14.84
CA LYS A 47 -19.50 -1.79 -15.12
C LYS A 47 -18.38 -0.82 -14.76
N ILE A 48 -18.21 0.23 -15.58
CA ILE A 48 -17.29 1.35 -15.29
C ILE A 48 -18.10 2.44 -14.59
N LEU A 49 -17.80 2.72 -13.32
CA LEU A 49 -18.56 3.69 -12.52
C LEU A 49 -18.23 5.15 -12.87
N CYS A 50 -16.97 5.43 -13.19
CA CYS A 50 -16.51 6.76 -13.59
C CYS A 50 -15.49 6.64 -14.72
N GLN A 51 -15.57 7.53 -15.70
CA GLN A 51 -14.57 7.67 -16.76
C GLN A 51 -13.82 9.00 -16.58
N PRO A 52 -12.52 9.06 -16.87
CA PRO A 52 -11.80 10.33 -16.90
C PRO A 52 -12.42 11.25 -17.97
N ILE A 53 -12.51 12.54 -17.66
CA ILE A 53 -12.95 13.56 -18.62
C ILE A 53 -11.95 13.56 -19.77
N GLN A 54 -12.39 13.20 -20.97
CA GLN A 54 -11.59 13.40 -22.16
C GLN A 54 -11.44 14.91 -22.34
N ALA A 55 -10.22 15.42 -22.17
CA ALA A 55 -9.92 16.81 -22.47
C ALA A 55 -10.21 17.02 -23.96
N GLN A 56 -11.32 17.68 -24.26
CA GLN A 56 -11.56 18.20 -25.59
C GLN A 56 -10.43 19.20 -25.87
N PRO A 57 -9.87 19.25 -27.09
CA PRO A 57 -8.97 20.33 -27.46
C PRO A 57 -9.74 21.63 -27.30
N VAL A 58 -9.40 22.40 -26.27
CA VAL A 58 -9.95 23.74 -26.07
C VAL A 58 -9.40 24.57 -27.22
N ASP A 59 -10.29 25.06 -28.09
CA ASP A 59 -9.93 26.01 -29.14
C ASP A 59 -9.34 27.26 -28.48
N GLU A 60 -8.04 27.46 -28.68
CA GLU A 60 -7.22 28.47 -28.01
C GLU A 60 -7.61 29.91 -28.39
N ASN A 61 -8.51 30.07 -29.38
CA ASN A 61 -8.95 31.37 -29.88
C ASN A 61 -10.08 32.04 -29.08
N ALA A 62 -10.64 31.38 -28.07
CA ALA A 62 -11.79 31.92 -27.30
C ALA A 62 -11.42 32.55 -25.95
N LEU A 63 -10.15 32.54 -25.54
CA LEU A 63 -9.74 33.10 -24.25
C LEU A 63 -9.29 34.57 -24.41
N PRO A 64 -9.94 35.54 -23.72
CA PRO A 64 -9.41 36.90 -23.67
C PRO A 64 -8.01 36.88 -23.04
N PRO A 65 -7.09 37.77 -23.47
CA PRO A 65 -5.71 37.78 -23.02
C PRO A 65 -5.63 37.76 -21.48
N PRO A 66 -4.75 36.95 -20.87
CA PRO A 66 -4.63 36.89 -19.43
C PRO A 66 -4.23 38.27 -18.91
N GLU A 67 -5.16 38.92 -18.21
CA GLU A 67 -4.89 40.18 -17.54
C GLU A 67 -3.77 39.95 -16.53
N LYS A 68 -2.65 40.64 -16.73
CA LYS A 68 -1.45 40.52 -15.91
C LYS A 68 -1.76 41.03 -14.49
N ARG A 69 -2.30 40.16 -13.64
CA ARG A 69 -2.40 40.42 -12.20
C ARG A 69 -0.99 40.49 -11.65
N THR A 70 -0.58 41.69 -11.28
CA THR A 70 0.69 41.96 -10.64
C THR A 70 0.82 41.09 -9.39
N LEU A 71 1.85 40.25 -9.36
CA LEU A 71 2.17 39.39 -8.22
C LEU A 71 2.41 40.28 -7.01
N ASN A 72 1.42 40.42 -6.14
CA ASN A 72 1.64 40.99 -4.83
C ASN A 72 0.95 40.20 -3.72
N ARG A 73 1.83 39.56 -2.94
CA ARG A 73 1.74 39.09 -1.54
C ARG A 73 0.77 37.97 -1.14
N TYR A 74 1.45 36.84 -0.90
CA TYR A 74 1.38 35.98 0.29
C TYR A 74 0.25 34.93 0.37
N ARG A 75 0.66 33.69 0.08
CA ARG A 75 0.39 32.47 0.86
C ARG A 75 -0.97 32.40 1.56
N ARG A 76 -1.91 31.69 0.96
CA ARG A 76 -2.92 30.91 1.69
C ARG A 76 -3.23 29.64 0.89
N TYR A 77 -2.61 28.54 1.30
CA TYR A 77 -3.14 27.21 1.03
C TYR A 77 -4.52 27.16 1.69
N ASN A 78 -5.59 27.40 0.92
CA ASN A 78 -6.85 26.74 1.19
C ASN A 78 -7.79 26.82 -0.01
N SER A 79 -8.61 25.77 -0.08
CA SER A 79 -9.85 25.61 -0.85
C SER A 79 -9.75 25.35 -2.35
N ILE A 80 -9.52 24.08 -2.73
CA ILE A 80 -10.55 23.27 -3.42
C ILE A 80 -10.45 21.82 -2.90
N LEU A 81 -11.29 21.47 -1.93
CA LEU A 81 -11.72 20.09 -1.66
C LEU A 81 -13.22 20.07 -1.88
N PRO A 82 -13.72 19.19 -2.76
CA PRO A 82 -14.85 18.34 -2.43
C PRO A 82 -14.59 16.90 -2.97
N CYS A 83 -14.94 15.79 -2.32
CA CYS A 83 -15.97 15.51 -1.33
C CYS A 83 -15.43 14.54 -0.28
N THR A 84 -15.51 14.90 1.01
CA THR A 84 -15.48 13.91 2.10
C THR A 84 -16.72 14.12 2.96
N ASN A 85 -17.72 13.28 2.76
CA ASN A 85 -18.75 13.05 3.76
C ASN A 85 -18.51 11.65 4.31
N HIS A 86 -17.87 11.60 5.48
CA HIS A 86 -18.16 10.66 6.58
C HIS A 86 -17.14 10.92 7.69
N THR A 87 -17.53 11.73 8.67
CA THR A 87 -16.80 11.92 9.93
C THR A 87 -17.28 10.88 10.94
N PRO A 88 -16.45 9.92 11.39
CA PRO A 88 -16.75 9.17 12.61
C PRO A 88 -16.46 10.04 13.85
N PRO A 89 -17.16 9.81 14.97
CA PRO A 89 -17.02 10.65 16.15
C PRO A 89 -15.66 10.49 16.83
N ARG A 90 -15.17 11.65 17.23
CA ARG A 90 -13.98 12.00 18.01
C ARG A 90 -13.82 11.11 19.25
N ARG A 91 -12.83 10.20 19.29
CA ARG A 91 -12.35 9.61 20.56
C ARG A 91 -11.11 10.35 21.03
N SER A 92 -11.25 10.96 22.20
CA SER A 92 -10.28 11.77 22.91
C SER A 92 -8.91 11.10 23.06
N ARG A 93 -7.89 11.91 22.76
CA ARG A 93 -6.45 11.72 22.97
C ARG A 93 -6.16 11.43 24.45
N GLN A 94 -5.98 10.16 24.82
CA GLN A 94 -5.32 9.82 26.08
C GLN A 94 -3.81 9.70 25.81
N HIS A 95 -3.06 10.55 26.50
CA HIS A 95 -1.61 10.48 26.61
C HIS A 95 -1.19 9.07 27.04
N ARG A 96 -0.54 8.30 26.16
CA ARG A 96 0.32 7.20 26.61
C ARG A 96 1.69 7.78 26.87
N GLY A 97 2.01 7.91 28.15
CA GLY A 97 3.33 8.24 28.63
C GLY A 97 4.38 7.31 28.04
N ALA A 98 5.58 7.85 27.86
CA ALA A 98 6.77 7.09 27.52
C ALA A 98 6.96 6.00 28.58
N PHE A 99 6.85 4.74 28.18
CA PHE A 99 7.30 3.63 29.01
C PHE A 99 8.83 3.63 29.00
N PRO A 100 9.51 3.74 30.16
CA PRO A 100 10.95 3.60 30.22
C PRO A 100 11.34 2.16 29.83
N LEU A 101 12.29 2.05 28.90
CA LEU A 101 12.88 0.76 28.53
C LEU A 101 13.61 0.15 29.74
N PRO A 102 13.45 -1.16 30.02
CA PRO A 102 14.22 -1.82 31.06
C PRO A 102 15.72 -1.89 30.69
N PRO A 103 16.63 -1.78 31.65
CA PRO A 103 18.08 -1.88 31.40
C PRO A 103 18.47 -3.28 30.91
N ARG A 104 19.40 -3.32 29.94
CA ARG A 104 19.94 -4.56 29.35
C ARG A 104 20.57 -5.46 30.42
N PRO A 105 20.26 -6.76 30.47
CA PRO A 105 21.08 -7.72 31.20
C PRO A 105 22.42 -7.89 30.48
N LYS A 106 23.51 -7.54 31.15
CA LYS A 106 24.88 -7.93 30.76
C LYS A 106 25.00 -9.43 31.02
N GLN A 107 24.90 -10.26 29.99
CA GLN A 107 25.33 -11.65 30.08
C GLN A 107 26.78 -11.76 29.57
N PRO A 108 27.70 -12.42 30.30
CA PRO A 108 29.09 -12.56 29.91
C PRO A 108 29.23 -13.57 28.76
N PHE A 109 30.02 -13.20 27.75
CA PHE A 109 30.41 -14.05 26.63
C PHE A 109 31.26 -15.25 27.12
N PRO A 110 30.83 -16.52 26.99
CA PRO A 110 31.63 -17.66 27.42
C PRO A 110 32.36 -18.33 26.25
N TRP A 111 32.90 -17.56 25.30
CA TRP A 111 33.65 -18.10 24.14
C TRP A 111 35.11 -17.61 24.03
N LEU A 112 35.64 -16.95 25.06
CA LEU A 112 37.07 -16.64 25.20
C LEU A 112 37.79 -17.59 26.19
N ALA A 113 37.46 -18.88 26.12
CA ALA A 113 38.16 -19.94 26.86
C ALA A 113 38.42 -21.18 25.99
N SER A 114 39.01 -20.99 24.81
CA SER A 114 39.58 -22.12 24.03
C SER A 114 40.89 -21.79 23.32
N LEU A 115 41.60 -20.74 23.76
CA LEU A 115 42.99 -20.51 23.36
C LEU A 115 43.92 -20.65 24.58
N LYS A 116 44.08 -21.88 25.06
CA LYS A 116 45.22 -22.40 25.85
C LYS A 116 44.89 -23.83 26.32
N LEU A 117 45.06 -24.83 25.44
CA LEU A 117 45.50 -26.20 25.76
C LEU A 117 45.58 -27.06 24.47
N ARG A 118 46.72 -27.01 23.78
CA ARG A 118 47.34 -28.09 22.96
C ARG A 118 48.61 -27.55 22.28
N VAL A 119 49.55 -27.12 23.12
CA VAL A 119 50.98 -27.25 22.86
C VAL A 119 51.43 -28.23 23.94
N HIS A 120 52.10 -29.32 23.55
CA HIS A 120 52.39 -30.57 24.29
C HIS A 120 51.35 -31.70 24.14
N ALA A 121 51.39 -32.37 22.99
CA ALA A 121 51.65 -33.81 22.89
C ALA A 121 52.22 -34.08 21.49
#